data_AF-A0A671SEC4-F1
#
_entry.id   AF-A0A671SEC4-F1
#
_cell.length_a   1.000
_cell.length_b   1.000
_cell.length_c   1.000
_cell.angle_alpha   90.00
_cell.angle_beta   90.00
_cell.angle_gamma   90.00
#
_symmetry.space_group_name_H-M   'P 1'
#
loop_
_entity.id
_entity.type
_entity.pdbx_description
1 polymer ?
#
loop_
_entity_poly.entity_id
_entity_poly.type
_entity_poly.pdbx_seq_one_letter_code
_entity_poly.pdbx_strand_id
1 'polypeptide(L)'
;MEQQEQREWDAVNRLLQHHGFKPVNFADPTENKNLAELVLLERKSASDVRLMLKTMLSDSERRQGLIQELIQSNSQLKEEVQQHQTRAARQSQRAAELEGILDGVKVKVQDLEDSYIGKSAQQHSQFQQLQQEKRDAEKRCQSLEQKLSQEKEKVSQLQKKLQYAVREEERRVARQNQAFQQIHRRSARLNSTTDQQILDIIDMYESQMQQLRNELKLYKSSSGEKDSSNSQKNRSTVEKGTTDTSSNYKALLKSYQEQLKETKAQRKELRTEIQRLKEDLESRPTIKELKTCKQQLRRLDRIIQQSNLRPSQALKSQDSAEMLNTNNTGIQHLDASTCKRLLMDLCKELHVQDVSHLISAVKVQCKQPESAFKLEKILHDITTVLTNPRAPLGLLRQRAQTNLELSREVEFELIVPTLEVWSRQLTSLADLHRALIRLEKRLLPWQPEGSITAPSDPVRMEDLMLIVDTLLDETASDDKVLRSPTRYTLESMVAHFQKLFDTPSLTGIYPRMNEVYTKLGEMNNAMRNLRDVLDLDDKAPPSEVMNKVAAIVSQSGNATGHELYSLLESSDIDSIIVKLKEHEEFFPVFHSFILELLQTLDVPTLDDVLPAIRSLNG
;
A
#
# COMPACT_ATOMS: atom_id res chain seq x y z
N MET A 1 94.64 -0.30 46.26
CA MET A 1 93.78 -0.40 45.05
C MET A 1 92.87 -1.63 45.11
N GLU A 2 93.32 -2.77 45.65
CA GLU A 2 92.50 -3.99 45.86
C GLU A 2 91.20 -3.74 46.65
N GLN A 3 91.22 -2.88 47.67
CA GLN A 3 90.02 -2.52 48.45
C GLN A 3 88.90 -1.87 47.62
N GLN A 4 89.22 -1.22 46.49
CA GLN A 4 88.21 -0.63 45.62
C GLN A 4 87.53 -1.71 44.77
N GLU A 5 88.30 -2.66 44.24
CA GLU A 5 87.75 -3.77 43.45
C GLU A 5 86.92 -4.72 44.32
N GLN A 6 87.35 -4.97 45.56
CA GLN A 6 86.56 -5.73 46.52
C GLN A 6 85.19 -5.10 46.74
N ARG A 7 85.12 -3.78 46.98
CA ARG A 7 83.84 -3.07 47.18
C ARG A 7 82.92 -3.13 45.96
N GLU A 8 83.48 -3.07 44.75
CA GLU A 8 82.70 -3.15 43.51
C GLU A 8 82.16 -4.56 43.26
N TRP A 9 82.93 -5.59 43.60
CA TRP A 9 82.46 -6.98 43.56
C TRP A 9 81.48 -7.30 44.68
N ASP A 10 81.63 -6.74 45.88
CA ASP A 10 80.66 -6.89 46.97
C ASP A 10 79.29 -6.34 46.56
N ALA A 11 79.25 -5.24 45.80
CA ALA A 11 78.00 -4.71 45.24
C ALA A 11 77.35 -5.66 44.22
N VAL A 12 78.13 -6.31 43.36
CA VAL A 12 77.64 -7.33 42.41
C VAL A 12 77.21 -8.60 43.16
N ASN A 13 77.95 -9.02 44.17
CA ASN A 13 77.65 -10.19 44.99
C ASN A 13 76.35 -10.03 45.76
N ARG A 14 76.04 -8.83 46.27
CA ARG A 14 74.73 -8.55 46.87
C ARG A 14 73.59 -8.74 45.86
N LEU A 15 73.76 -8.28 44.62
CA LEU A 15 72.77 -8.49 43.56
C LEU A 15 72.64 -9.97 43.20
N LEU A 16 73.77 -10.67 43.02
CA LEU A 16 73.79 -12.11 42.74
C LEU A 16 73.07 -12.90 43.84
N GLN A 17 73.35 -12.60 45.10
CA GLN A 17 72.71 -13.24 46.25
C GLN A 17 71.21 -12.93 46.34
N HIS A 18 70.79 -11.71 46.01
CA HIS A 18 69.37 -11.36 45.92
C HIS A 18 68.63 -12.21 44.88
N HIS A 19 69.33 -12.62 43.81
CA HIS A 19 68.83 -13.55 42.79
C HIS A 19 69.13 -15.04 43.09
N GLY A 20 69.66 -15.36 44.28
CA GLY A 20 69.94 -16.75 44.70
C GLY A 20 71.23 -17.36 44.14
N PHE A 21 72.10 -16.55 43.51
CA PHE A 21 73.41 -17.00 43.03
C PHE A 21 74.49 -16.89 44.12
N LYS A 22 75.54 -17.73 44.00
CA LYS A 22 76.69 -17.70 44.91
C LYS A 22 77.56 -16.46 44.66
N PRO A 23 78.17 -15.86 45.71
CA PRO A 23 79.06 -14.72 45.54
C PRO A 23 80.39 -15.13 44.88
N VAL A 24 80.96 -14.20 44.12
CA VAL A 24 82.31 -14.29 43.55
C VAL A 24 83.32 -13.87 44.61
N ASN A 25 84.22 -14.77 44.99
CA ASN A 25 85.26 -14.51 45.99
C ASN A 25 86.62 -14.37 45.32
N PHE A 26 87.46 -13.47 45.84
CA PHE A 26 88.86 -13.41 45.46
C PHE A 26 89.63 -14.52 46.16
N ALA A 27 90.41 -15.28 45.40
CA ALA A 27 91.22 -16.37 45.91
C ALA A 27 92.61 -15.86 46.32
N ASP A 28 93.10 -16.25 47.50
CA ASP A 28 94.49 -16.03 47.88
C ASP A 28 95.39 -17.02 47.11
N PRO A 29 96.38 -16.54 46.32
CA PRO A 29 97.31 -17.40 45.57
C PRO A 29 98.14 -18.33 46.46
N THR A 30 98.30 -18.02 47.75
CA THR A 30 99.14 -18.81 48.68
C THR A 30 98.38 -19.93 49.38
N GLU A 31 97.05 -19.82 49.50
CA GLU A 31 96.19 -20.83 50.14
C GLU A 31 95.63 -21.87 49.16
N ASN A 32 95.59 -21.55 47.85
CA ASN A 32 95.00 -22.41 46.82
C ASN A 32 96.03 -23.30 46.14
N LYS A 33 95.95 -24.61 46.40
CA LYS A 33 96.89 -25.62 45.84
C LYS A 33 96.63 -25.98 44.37
N ASN A 34 95.45 -25.66 43.83
CA ASN A 34 95.04 -25.97 42.46
C ASN A 34 94.92 -24.70 41.62
N LEU A 35 96.04 -24.26 41.03
CA LEU A 35 96.09 -23.08 40.16
C LEU A 35 95.22 -23.21 38.88
N ALA A 36 94.81 -24.43 38.52
CA ALA A 36 93.95 -24.70 37.37
C ALA A 36 92.49 -24.28 37.58
N GLU A 37 92.05 -24.08 38.82
CA GLU A 37 90.68 -23.65 39.16
C GLU A 37 90.57 -22.12 39.35
N LEU A 38 91.68 -21.39 39.24
CA LEU A 38 91.75 -19.94 39.42
C LEU A 38 91.72 -19.22 38.08
N VAL A 39 90.86 -18.21 37.96
CA VAL A 39 90.78 -17.35 36.77
C VAL A 39 91.47 -16.03 37.09
N LEU A 40 92.59 -15.76 36.43
CA LEU A 40 93.26 -14.47 36.47
C LEU A 40 92.57 -13.53 35.48
N LEU A 41 92.01 -12.44 35.98
CA LEU A 41 91.36 -11.43 35.15
C LEU A 41 92.16 -10.14 35.19
N GLU A 42 92.43 -9.58 34.01
CA GLU A 42 92.88 -8.20 33.90
C GLU A 42 91.79 -7.26 34.43
N ARG A 43 92.21 -6.12 35.00
CA ARG A 43 91.30 -5.13 35.60
C ARG A 43 90.17 -4.68 34.68
N LYS A 44 90.47 -4.52 33.38
CA LYS A 44 89.47 -4.16 32.37
C LYS A 44 88.45 -5.29 32.19
N SER A 45 88.93 -6.51 31.98
CA SER A 45 88.09 -7.71 31.86
C SER A 45 87.21 -7.95 33.09
N ALA A 46 87.74 -7.74 34.30
CA ALA A 46 86.96 -7.85 35.54
C ALA A 46 85.84 -6.79 35.63
N SER A 47 86.13 -5.55 35.23
CA SER A 47 85.13 -4.48 35.14
C SER A 47 84.03 -4.80 34.12
N ASP A 48 84.40 -5.30 32.95
CA ASP A 48 83.47 -5.67 31.88
C ASP A 48 82.56 -6.83 32.30
N VAL A 49 83.10 -7.84 32.99
CA VAL A 49 82.32 -8.95 33.55
C VAL A 49 81.34 -8.45 34.62
N ARG A 50 81.75 -7.54 35.52
CA ARG A 50 80.82 -6.93 36.50
C ARG A 50 79.68 -6.19 35.82
N LEU A 51 79.98 -5.40 34.79
CA LEU A 51 78.98 -4.66 34.03
C LEU A 51 78.01 -5.61 33.30
N MET A 52 78.54 -6.69 32.71
CA MET A 52 77.74 -7.72 32.05
C MET A 52 76.79 -8.39 33.05
N LEU A 53 77.29 -8.82 34.21
CA LEU A 53 76.48 -9.45 35.26
C LEU A 53 75.37 -8.51 35.75
N LYS A 54 75.68 -7.24 36.02
CA LYS A 54 74.66 -6.24 36.43
C LYS A 54 73.58 -6.06 35.37
N THR A 55 73.98 -5.93 34.10
CA THR A 55 73.06 -5.76 32.98
C THR A 55 72.18 -6.99 32.80
N MET A 56 72.76 -8.19 32.86
CA MET A 56 72.00 -9.44 32.73
C MET A 56 71.00 -9.67 33.86
N LEU A 57 71.36 -9.36 35.11
CA LEU A 57 70.44 -9.47 36.24
C LEU A 57 69.27 -8.49 36.11
N SER A 58 69.57 -7.23 35.76
CA SER A 58 68.54 -6.20 35.54
C SER A 58 67.60 -6.56 34.39
N ASP A 59 68.15 -7.12 33.31
CA ASP A 59 67.35 -7.59 32.17
C ASP A 59 66.50 -8.83 32.54
N SER A 60 67.01 -9.72 33.39
CA SER A 60 66.24 -10.86 33.91
C SER A 60 65.03 -10.41 34.73
N GLU A 61 65.19 -9.42 35.61
CA GLU A 61 64.08 -8.85 36.39
C GLU A 61 63.03 -8.22 35.48
N ARG A 62 63.46 -7.43 34.49
CA ARG A 62 62.57 -6.82 33.51
C ARG A 62 61.78 -7.87 32.73
N ARG A 63 62.44 -8.94 32.27
CA ARG A 63 61.79 -10.06 31.57
C ARG A 63 60.80 -10.78 32.47
N GLN A 64 61.13 -11.00 33.74
CA GLN A 64 60.21 -11.62 34.70
C GLN A 64 58.95 -10.77 34.90
N GLY A 65 59.10 -9.43 35.01
CA GLY A 65 57.97 -8.50 35.06
C GLY A 65 57.08 -8.60 33.82
N LEU A 66 57.67 -8.56 32.62
CA LEU A 66 56.93 -8.71 31.36
C LEU A 66 56.19 -10.05 31.27
N ILE A 67 56.83 -11.15 31.70
CA ILE A 67 56.18 -12.47 31.72
C ILE A 67 54.97 -12.47 32.67
N GLN A 68 55.10 -11.83 33.85
CA GLN A 68 54.01 -11.74 34.80
C GLN A 68 52.83 -10.91 34.27
N GLU A 69 53.11 -9.77 33.63
CA GLU A 69 52.09 -8.96 32.95
C GLU A 69 51.40 -9.73 31.81
N LEU A 70 52.17 -10.46 31.00
CA LEU A 70 51.63 -11.31 29.95
C LEU A 70 50.73 -12.42 30.50
N ILE A 71 51.11 -13.06 31.62
CA ILE A 71 50.27 -14.07 32.27
C ILE A 71 48.97 -13.45 32.79
N GLN A 72 49.04 -12.30 33.44
CA GLN A 72 47.86 -11.58 33.94
C GLN A 72 46.93 -11.18 32.77
N SER A 73 47.48 -10.58 31.72
CA SER A 73 46.73 -10.22 30.51
C SER A 73 46.09 -11.45 29.85
N ASN A 74 46.83 -12.56 29.72
CA ASN A 74 46.29 -13.80 29.15
C ASN A 74 45.15 -14.38 30.00
N SER A 75 45.27 -14.32 31.33
CA SER A 75 44.21 -14.77 32.24
C SER A 75 42.95 -13.93 32.11
N GLN A 76 43.09 -12.60 32.04
CA GLN A 76 41.97 -11.69 31.83
C GLN A 76 41.29 -11.92 30.47
N LEU A 77 42.08 -12.07 29.40
CA LEU A 77 41.55 -12.36 28.07
C LEU A 77 40.78 -13.69 28.04
N LYS A 78 41.23 -14.72 28.76
CA LYS A 78 40.50 -15.99 28.89
C LYS A 78 39.14 -15.80 29.58
N GLU A 79 39.09 -15.01 30.65
CA GLU A 79 37.82 -14.69 31.33
C GLU A 79 36.87 -13.91 30.42
N GLU A 80 37.38 -12.90 29.70
CA GLU A 80 36.59 -12.12 28.75
C GLU A 80 36.02 -13.01 27.63
N VAL A 81 36.84 -13.90 27.05
CA VAL A 81 36.39 -14.88 26.05
C VAL A 81 35.29 -15.78 26.62
N GLN A 82 35.44 -16.28 27.84
CA GLN A 82 34.43 -17.13 28.48
C GLN A 82 33.12 -16.36 28.75
N GLN A 83 33.20 -15.09 29.15
CA GLN A 83 32.03 -14.23 29.31
C GLN A 83 31.34 -13.98 27.96
N HIS A 84 32.09 -13.67 26.91
CA HIS A 84 31.56 -13.50 25.56
C HIS A 84 30.89 -14.77 25.04
N GLN A 85 31.50 -15.93 25.26
CA GLN A 85 30.92 -17.22 24.89
C GLN A 85 29.60 -17.49 25.62
N THR A 86 29.54 -17.18 26.93
CA THR A 86 28.30 -17.31 27.72
C THR A 86 27.20 -16.37 27.22
N ARG A 87 27.56 -15.12 26.90
CA ARG A 87 26.62 -14.14 26.32
C ARG A 87 26.11 -14.61 24.94
N ALA A 88 27.01 -15.09 24.08
CA ALA A 88 26.65 -15.62 22.76
C ALA A 88 25.71 -16.84 22.87
N ALA A 89 25.98 -17.77 23.78
CA ALA A 89 25.11 -18.92 24.02
C ALA A 89 23.69 -18.50 24.46
N ARG A 90 23.57 -17.51 25.35
CA ARG A 90 22.26 -16.96 25.76
C ARG A 90 21.52 -16.31 24.59
N GLN A 91 22.21 -15.56 23.73
CA GLN A 91 21.59 -14.96 22.56
C GLN A 91 21.16 -16.01 21.53
N SER A 92 21.97 -17.05 21.33
CA SER A 92 21.62 -18.18 20.46
C SER A 92 20.39 -18.93 20.98
N GLN A 93 20.29 -19.18 22.29
CA GLN A 93 19.10 -19.77 22.89
C GLN A 93 17.85 -18.90 22.67
N ARG A 94 17.95 -17.58 22.91
CA ARG A 94 16.83 -16.66 22.70
C ARG A 94 16.40 -16.62 21.23
N ALA A 95 17.35 -16.68 20.29
CA ALA A 95 17.04 -16.77 18.87
C ALA A 95 16.25 -18.05 18.56
N ALA A 96 16.69 -19.20 19.07
CA ALA A 96 15.98 -20.47 18.88
C ALA A 96 14.55 -20.46 19.48
N GLU A 97 14.36 -19.84 20.65
CA GLU A 97 13.03 -19.66 21.25
C GLU A 97 12.13 -18.77 20.38
N LEU A 98 12.67 -17.67 19.84
CA LEU A 98 11.93 -16.78 18.94
C LEU A 98 11.60 -17.46 17.60
N GLU A 99 12.51 -18.27 17.05
CA GLU A 99 12.26 -19.10 15.87
C GLU A 99 11.12 -20.09 16.12
N GLY A 100 11.11 -20.78 17.27
CA GLY A 100 10.02 -21.67 17.64
C GLY A 100 8.66 -20.96 17.76
N ILE A 101 8.63 -19.75 18.33
CA ILE A 101 7.41 -18.93 18.37
C ILE A 101 6.98 -18.52 16.96
N LEU A 102 7.92 -18.07 16.14
CA LEU A 102 7.66 -17.65 14.77
C LEU A 102 7.06 -18.80 13.94
N ASP A 103 7.62 -20.00 14.04
CA ASP A 103 7.11 -21.17 13.34
C ASP A 103 5.71 -21.56 13.86
N GLY A 104 5.46 -21.45 15.17
CA GLY A 104 4.12 -21.61 15.72
C GLY A 104 3.11 -20.58 15.21
N VAL A 105 3.53 -19.33 14.98
CA VAL A 105 2.70 -18.29 14.38
C VAL A 105 2.46 -18.56 12.89
N LYS A 106 3.49 -18.98 12.14
CA LYS A 106 3.35 -19.36 10.72
C LYS A 106 2.30 -20.45 10.52
N VAL A 107 2.34 -21.50 11.33
CA VAL A 107 1.34 -22.58 11.27
C VAL A 107 -0.06 -22.05 11.53
N LYS A 108 -0.25 -21.21 12.57
CA LYS A 108 -1.56 -20.61 12.86
C LYS A 108 -2.07 -19.70 11.73
N VAL A 109 -1.19 -18.94 11.11
CA VAL A 109 -1.55 -18.09 9.96
C VAL A 109 -1.96 -18.98 8.79
N GLN A 110 -1.20 -20.03 8.49
CA GLN A 110 -1.55 -21.01 7.45
C GLN A 110 -2.91 -21.66 7.71
N ASP A 111 -3.17 -22.10 8.95
CA ASP A 111 -4.45 -22.70 9.33
C ASP A 111 -5.63 -21.71 9.15
N LEU A 112 -5.42 -20.43 9.45
CA LEU A 112 -6.42 -19.38 9.26
C LEU A 112 -6.65 -19.07 7.77
N GLU A 113 -5.60 -19.03 6.97
CA GLU A 113 -5.67 -18.87 5.52
C GLU A 113 -6.41 -20.04 4.88
N ASP A 114 -6.07 -21.28 5.24
CA ASP A 114 -6.73 -22.49 4.76
C ASP A 114 -8.20 -22.53 5.18
N SER A 115 -8.51 -22.13 6.42
CA SER A 115 -9.90 -22.01 6.89
C SER A 115 -10.68 -20.96 6.10
N TYR A 116 -10.06 -19.82 5.79
CA TYR A 116 -10.68 -18.76 5.00
C TYR A 116 -10.92 -19.19 3.55
N ILE A 117 -9.92 -19.82 2.92
CA ILE A 117 -10.03 -20.39 1.57
C ILE A 117 -11.15 -21.44 1.54
N GLY A 118 -11.21 -22.33 2.54
CA GLY A 118 -12.26 -23.33 2.66
C GLY A 118 -13.66 -22.72 2.79
N LYS A 119 -13.83 -21.70 3.65
CA LYS A 119 -15.11 -20.97 3.79
C LYS A 119 -15.51 -20.24 2.51
N SER A 120 -14.55 -19.58 1.85
CA SER A 120 -14.79 -18.88 0.59
C SER A 120 -15.22 -19.84 -0.52
N ALA A 121 -14.53 -20.99 -0.65
CA ALA A 121 -14.91 -22.03 -1.61
C ALA A 121 -16.30 -22.61 -1.32
N GLN A 122 -16.64 -22.84 -0.05
CA GLN A 122 -17.97 -23.29 0.36
C GLN A 122 -19.05 -22.27 0.01
N GLN A 123 -18.84 -20.99 0.32
CA GLN A 123 -19.77 -19.91 -0.01
C GLN A 123 -19.95 -19.77 -1.53
N HIS A 124 -18.86 -19.90 -2.30
CA HIS A 124 -18.92 -19.87 -3.75
C HIS A 124 -19.75 -21.03 -4.32
N SER A 125 -19.56 -22.25 -3.80
CA SER A 125 -20.36 -23.42 -4.18
C SER A 125 -21.84 -23.23 -3.86
N GLN A 126 -22.17 -22.72 -2.66
CA GLN A 126 -23.56 -22.41 -2.28
C GLN A 126 -24.18 -21.34 -3.20
N PHE A 127 -23.42 -20.29 -3.53
CA PHE A 127 -23.87 -19.26 -4.45
C PHE A 127 -24.16 -19.83 -5.84
N GLN A 128 -23.28 -20.68 -6.38
CA GLN A 128 -23.51 -21.35 -7.66
C GLN A 128 -24.77 -22.22 -7.64
N GLN A 129 -25.00 -22.96 -6.54
CA GLN A 129 -26.21 -23.77 -6.37
C GLN A 129 -27.47 -22.89 -6.36
N LEU A 130 -27.50 -21.83 -5.55
CA LEU A 130 -28.63 -20.90 -5.50
C LEU A 130 -28.87 -20.21 -6.84
N GLN A 131 -27.81 -19.88 -7.57
CA GLN A 131 -27.93 -19.31 -8.91
C GLN A 131 -28.56 -20.31 -9.89
N GLN A 132 -28.22 -21.59 -9.80
CA GLN A 132 -28.84 -22.63 -10.61
C GLN A 132 -30.32 -22.83 -10.25
N GLU A 133 -30.64 -22.88 -8.95
CA GLU A 133 -32.03 -22.97 -8.48
C GLU A 133 -32.87 -21.78 -8.93
N LYS A 134 -32.30 -20.56 -8.91
CA LYS A 134 -32.94 -19.35 -9.46
C LYS A 134 -33.28 -19.52 -10.94
N ARG A 135 -32.30 -19.95 -11.77
CA ARG A 135 -32.53 -20.16 -13.21
C ARG A 135 -33.62 -21.22 -13.45
N ASP A 136 -33.62 -22.28 -12.67
CA ASP A 136 -34.61 -23.35 -12.82
C ASP A 136 -36.00 -22.91 -12.34
N ALA A 137 -36.08 -22.08 -11.30
CA ALA A 137 -37.33 -21.45 -10.88
C ALA A 137 -37.86 -20.47 -11.95
N GLU A 138 -37.00 -19.62 -12.54
CA GLU A 138 -37.36 -18.70 -13.63
C GLU A 138 -37.95 -19.44 -14.83
N LYS A 139 -37.32 -20.56 -15.26
CA LYS A 139 -37.86 -21.40 -16.34
C LYS A 139 -39.24 -21.97 -16.00
N ARG A 140 -39.47 -22.37 -14.74
CA ARG A 140 -40.79 -22.86 -14.30
C ARG A 140 -41.83 -21.75 -14.33
N CYS A 141 -41.49 -20.55 -13.86
CA CYS A 141 -42.37 -19.38 -13.90
C CYS A 141 -42.78 -19.05 -15.34
N GLN A 142 -41.82 -19.00 -16.27
CA GLN A 142 -42.09 -18.75 -17.70
C GLN A 142 -43.03 -19.81 -18.30
N SER A 143 -42.82 -21.10 -17.98
CA SER A 143 -43.70 -22.17 -18.44
C SER A 143 -45.13 -22.03 -17.89
N LEU A 144 -45.28 -21.64 -16.62
CA LEU A 144 -46.59 -21.41 -16.00
C LEU A 144 -47.29 -20.18 -16.60
N GLU A 145 -46.57 -19.10 -16.86
CA GLU A 145 -47.10 -17.92 -17.54
C GLU A 145 -47.61 -18.25 -18.95
N GLN A 146 -46.87 -19.05 -19.71
CA GLN A 146 -47.31 -19.49 -21.03
C GLN A 146 -48.59 -20.33 -20.94
N LYS A 147 -48.68 -21.26 -19.98
CA LYS A 147 -49.91 -22.04 -19.72
C LYS A 147 -51.09 -21.15 -19.31
N LEU A 148 -50.84 -20.17 -18.45
CA LEU A 148 -51.86 -19.20 -18.04
C LEU A 148 -52.39 -18.40 -19.23
N SER A 149 -51.50 -17.96 -20.13
CA SER A 149 -51.87 -17.25 -21.36
C SER A 149 -52.75 -18.13 -22.27
N GLN A 150 -52.36 -19.39 -22.47
CA GLN A 150 -53.17 -20.35 -23.25
C GLN A 150 -54.56 -20.59 -22.64
N GLU A 151 -54.65 -20.75 -21.32
CA GLU A 151 -55.94 -20.90 -20.63
C GLU A 151 -56.78 -19.62 -20.74
N LYS A 152 -56.17 -18.43 -20.60
CA LYS A 152 -56.86 -17.15 -20.78
C LYS A 152 -57.44 -17.01 -22.20
N GLU A 153 -56.70 -17.45 -23.22
CA GLU A 153 -57.18 -17.45 -24.60
C GLU A 153 -58.37 -18.42 -24.78
N LYS A 154 -58.29 -19.64 -24.24
CA LYS A 154 -59.41 -20.60 -24.27
C LYS A 154 -60.65 -20.03 -23.57
N VAL A 155 -60.48 -19.41 -22.40
CA VAL A 155 -61.57 -18.74 -21.68
C VAL A 155 -62.19 -17.63 -22.54
N SER A 156 -61.37 -16.81 -23.19
CA SER A 156 -61.86 -15.76 -24.11
C SER A 156 -62.66 -16.35 -25.29
N GLN A 157 -62.17 -17.44 -25.89
CA GLN A 157 -62.87 -18.12 -26.98
C GLN A 157 -64.21 -18.71 -26.52
N LEU A 158 -64.26 -19.32 -25.33
CA LEU A 158 -65.48 -19.85 -24.74
C LEU A 158 -66.46 -18.72 -24.37
N GLN A 159 -65.99 -17.62 -23.81
CA GLN A 159 -66.81 -16.43 -23.54
C GLN A 159 -67.45 -15.89 -24.83
N LYS A 160 -66.69 -15.80 -25.93
CA LYS A 160 -67.22 -15.39 -27.24
C LYS A 160 -68.30 -16.35 -27.75
N LYS A 161 -68.08 -17.66 -27.66
CA LYS A 161 -69.07 -18.69 -28.04
C LYS A 161 -70.33 -18.59 -27.19
N LEU A 162 -70.18 -18.41 -25.87
CA LEU A 162 -71.30 -18.25 -24.96
C LEU A 162 -72.10 -16.99 -25.29
N GLN A 163 -71.44 -15.85 -25.49
CA GLN A 163 -72.13 -14.62 -25.90
C GLN A 163 -72.86 -14.77 -27.23
N TYR A 164 -72.27 -15.49 -28.19
CA TYR A 164 -72.95 -15.78 -29.46
C TYR A 164 -74.18 -16.66 -29.25
N ALA A 165 -74.06 -17.74 -28.47
CA ALA A 165 -75.19 -18.62 -28.16
C ALA A 165 -76.31 -17.89 -27.40
N VAL A 166 -75.96 -17.05 -26.42
CA VAL A 166 -76.93 -16.20 -25.68
C VAL A 166 -77.62 -15.23 -26.63
N ARG A 167 -76.89 -14.53 -27.51
CA ARG A 167 -77.50 -13.61 -28.48
C ARG A 167 -78.39 -14.32 -29.50
N GLU A 168 -78.02 -15.52 -29.95
CA GLU A 168 -78.88 -16.34 -30.82
C GLU A 168 -80.14 -16.81 -30.10
N GLU A 169 -80.01 -17.21 -28.84
CA GLU A 169 -81.14 -17.63 -28.01
C GLU A 169 -82.09 -16.47 -27.73
N GLU A 170 -81.57 -15.28 -27.38
CA GLU A 170 -82.37 -14.06 -27.24
C GLU A 170 -83.12 -13.71 -28.53
N ARG A 171 -82.48 -13.85 -29.69
CA ARG A 171 -83.14 -13.66 -31.00
C ARG A 171 -84.22 -14.71 -31.26
N ARG A 172 -83.96 -15.97 -30.89
CA ARG A 172 -84.94 -17.07 -31.01
C ARG A 172 -86.17 -16.77 -30.17
N VAL A 173 -85.98 -16.46 -28.90
CA VAL A 173 -87.04 -16.08 -27.96
C VAL A 173 -87.78 -14.82 -28.43
N ALA A 174 -87.08 -13.83 -28.97
CA ALA A 174 -87.72 -12.62 -29.51
C ALA A 174 -88.61 -12.93 -30.72
N ARG A 175 -88.15 -13.77 -31.67
CA ARG A 175 -88.96 -14.21 -32.82
C ARG A 175 -90.19 -14.99 -32.38
N GLN A 176 -90.00 -16.00 -31.53
CA GLN A 176 -91.08 -16.80 -30.95
C GLN A 176 -92.15 -15.93 -30.27
N ASN A 177 -91.72 -14.98 -29.43
CA ASN A 177 -92.64 -14.05 -28.75
C ASN A 177 -93.36 -13.11 -29.75
N GLN A 178 -92.67 -12.66 -30.80
CA GLN A 178 -93.26 -11.83 -31.84
C GLN A 178 -94.32 -12.61 -32.63
N ALA A 179 -94.03 -13.86 -33.02
CA ALA A 179 -94.99 -14.73 -33.71
C ALA A 179 -96.21 -15.03 -32.82
N PHE A 180 -95.99 -15.30 -31.53
CA PHE A 180 -97.09 -15.49 -30.56
C PHE A 180 -97.99 -14.25 -30.48
N GLN A 181 -97.39 -13.06 -30.38
CA GLN A 181 -98.14 -11.80 -30.35
C GLN A 181 -98.90 -11.53 -31.65
N GLN A 182 -98.35 -11.90 -32.81
CA GLN A 182 -99.04 -11.75 -34.09
C GLN A 182 -100.27 -12.65 -34.19
N ILE A 183 -100.20 -13.89 -33.68
CA ILE A 183 -101.30 -14.85 -33.74
C ILE A 183 -102.39 -14.52 -32.70
N HIS A 184 -102.00 -14.25 -31.45
CA HIS A 184 -102.95 -14.11 -30.34
C HIS A 184 -103.24 -12.66 -29.90
N ARG A 185 -102.58 -11.66 -30.52
CA ARG A 185 -102.71 -10.21 -30.22
C ARG A 185 -102.52 -9.84 -28.74
N ARG A 186 -101.82 -10.68 -27.97
CA ARG A 186 -101.46 -10.50 -26.56
C ARG A 186 -100.09 -11.12 -26.28
N SER A 187 -99.40 -10.72 -25.22
CA SER A 187 -98.17 -11.37 -24.77
C SER A 187 -98.43 -12.72 -24.09
N ALA A 188 -97.47 -13.64 -24.18
CA ALA A 188 -97.54 -14.93 -23.51
C ALA A 188 -97.45 -14.76 -21.98
N ARG A 189 -98.29 -15.48 -21.24
CA ARG A 189 -98.25 -15.46 -19.77
C ARG A 189 -97.27 -16.53 -19.27
N LEU A 190 -96.28 -16.14 -18.48
CA LEU A 190 -95.21 -17.02 -17.96
C LEU A 190 -95.71 -18.23 -17.13
N ASN A 191 -96.93 -18.18 -16.59
CA ASN A 191 -97.47 -19.21 -15.70
C ASN A 191 -98.61 -20.04 -16.32
N SER A 192 -98.83 -19.95 -17.63
CA SER A 192 -99.89 -20.67 -18.35
C SER A 192 -99.31 -21.86 -19.10
N THR A 193 -99.67 -23.08 -18.69
CA THR A 193 -99.19 -24.32 -19.33
C THR A 193 -99.62 -24.42 -20.80
N THR A 194 -100.79 -23.87 -21.14
CA THR A 194 -101.27 -23.81 -22.53
C THR A 194 -100.51 -22.81 -23.38
N ASP A 195 -100.14 -21.64 -22.82
CA ASP A 195 -99.34 -20.65 -23.55
C ASP A 195 -97.92 -21.19 -23.81
N GLN A 196 -97.35 -21.95 -22.87
CA GLN A 196 -96.05 -22.62 -23.06
C GLN A 196 -96.10 -23.67 -24.18
N GLN A 197 -97.14 -24.51 -24.22
CA GLN A 197 -97.32 -25.49 -25.30
C GLN A 197 -97.44 -24.82 -26.68
N ILE A 198 -98.12 -23.67 -26.77
CA ILE A 198 -98.25 -22.91 -28.01
C ILE A 198 -96.90 -22.31 -28.41
N LEU A 199 -96.13 -21.76 -27.46
CA LEU A 199 -94.78 -21.26 -27.69
C LEU A 199 -93.86 -22.37 -28.22
N ASP A 200 -93.91 -23.58 -27.66
CA ASP A 200 -93.10 -24.71 -28.11
C ASP A 200 -93.45 -25.14 -29.56
N ILE A 201 -94.74 -25.09 -29.92
CA ILE A 201 -95.20 -25.35 -31.31
C ILE A 201 -94.70 -24.26 -32.26
N ILE A 202 -94.78 -22.98 -31.87
CA ILE A 202 -94.25 -21.85 -32.64
C ILE A 202 -92.75 -22.02 -32.86
N ASP A 203 -92.00 -22.40 -31.82
CA ASP A 203 -90.55 -22.66 -31.89
C ASP A 203 -90.20 -23.74 -32.91
N MET A 204 -90.98 -24.83 -32.95
CA MET A 204 -90.78 -25.91 -33.90
C MET A 204 -90.97 -25.44 -35.35
N TYR A 205 -92.04 -24.70 -35.63
CA TYR A 205 -92.31 -24.17 -36.98
C TYR A 205 -91.31 -23.06 -37.38
N GLU A 206 -90.94 -22.19 -36.46
CA GLU A 206 -89.90 -21.18 -36.72
C GLU A 206 -88.55 -21.82 -37.01
N SER A 207 -88.21 -22.91 -36.31
CA SER A 207 -86.98 -23.67 -36.57
C SER A 207 -86.97 -24.28 -37.97
N GLN A 208 -88.08 -24.88 -38.40
CA GLN A 208 -88.25 -25.40 -39.77
C GLN A 208 -88.16 -24.27 -40.81
N MET A 209 -88.81 -23.12 -40.56
CA MET A 209 -88.71 -21.96 -41.45
C MET A 209 -87.28 -21.41 -41.53
N GLN A 210 -86.54 -21.40 -40.42
CA GLN A 210 -85.16 -20.94 -40.40
C GLN A 210 -84.22 -21.91 -41.13
N GLN A 211 -84.44 -23.22 -41.02
CA GLN A 211 -83.73 -24.22 -41.82
C GLN A 211 -83.95 -24.00 -43.31
N LEU A 212 -85.21 -23.86 -43.76
CA LEU A 212 -85.54 -23.58 -45.16
C LEU A 212 -84.93 -22.26 -45.64
N ARG A 213 -84.92 -21.21 -44.81
CA ARG A 213 -84.26 -19.93 -45.12
C ARG A 213 -82.74 -20.07 -45.22
N ASN A 214 -82.12 -20.86 -44.35
CA ASN A 214 -80.68 -21.12 -44.37
C ASN A 214 -80.28 -21.93 -45.61
N GLU A 215 -81.07 -22.94 -46.00
CA GLU A 215 -80.89 -23.69 -47.24
C GLU A 215 -81.01 -22.77 -48.46
N LEU A 216 -82.04 -21.92 -48.53
CA LEU A 216 -82.17 -20.92 -49.61
C LEU A 216 -80.99 -19.93 -49.65
N LYS A 217 -80.41 -19.58 -48.50
CA LYS A 217 -79.24 -18.69 -48.41
C LYS A 217 -77.97 -19.39 -48.92
N LEU A 218 -77.77 -20.67 -48.59
CA LEU A 218 -76.69 -21.50 -49.13
C LEU A 218 -76.81 -21.65 -50.65
N TYR A 219 -78.02 -21.87 -51.17
CA TYR A 219 -78.28 -21.92 -52.62
C TYR A 219 -78.08 -20.56 -53.30
N LYS A 220 -78.44 -19.44 -52.66
CA LYS A 220 -78.18 -18.09 -53.18
C LYS A 220 -76.69 -17.73 -53.19
N SER A 221 -75.93 -18.14 -52.17
CA SER A 221 -74.47 -17.95 -52.15
C SER A 221 -73.73 -18.78 -53.21
N SER A 222 -74.36 -19.82 -53.76
CA SER A 222 -73.84 -20.61 -54.88
C SER A 222 -74.28 -20.12 -56.27
N SER A 223 -75.21 -19.16 -56.36
CA SER A 223 -75.90 -18.76 -57.60
C SER A 223 -75.84 -17.25 -57.89
N GLY A 224 -74.89 -16.52 -57.29
CA GLY A 224 -74.63 -15.10 -57.55
C GLY A 224 -73.31 -14.90 -58.29
N GLU A 225 -73.44 -14.53 -59.57
CA GLU A 225 -72.53 -13.85 -60.51
C GLU A 225 -71.01 -13.79 -60.28
N LYS A 226 -70.33 -14.13 -61.39
CA LYS A 226 -68.94 -13.84 -61.75
C LYS A 226 -68.62 -12.36 -61.57
N ASP A 227 -67.47 -12.06 -60.98
CA ASP A 227 -66.52 -11.13 -61.58
C ASP A 227 -65.08 -11.30 -61.07
N SER A 228 -64.18 -11.38 -62.06
CA SER A 228 -62.80 -10.91 -62.06
C SER A 228 -61.74 -11.53 -61.12
N SER A 229 -60.88 -12.35 -61.74
CA SER A 229 -59.42 -12.16 -61.86
C SER A 229 -58.50 -13.30 -61.38
N ASN A 230 -57.84 -13.89 -62.39
CA ASN A 230 -56.49 -14.47 -62.39
C ASN A 230 -56.14 -15.62 -61.45
N SER A 231 -56.33 -16.85 -61.95
CA SER A 231 -55.40 -17.95 -61.67
C SER A 231 -54.89 -18.53 -62.99
N GLN A 232 -53.75 -18.01 -63.43
CA GLN A 232 -53.07 -18.42 -64.63
C GLN A 232 -52.03 -19.50 -64.29
N LYS A 233 -52.03 -20.53 -65.14
CA LYS A 233 -50.92 -21.40 -65.54
C LYS A 233 -50.59 -22.67 -64.73
N ASN A 234 -50.91 -23.75 -65.45
CA ASN A 234 -50.04 -24.87 -65.82
C ASN A 234 -50.11 -26.11 -64.92
N ARG A 235 -50.00 -27.33 -65.44
CA ARG A 235 -50.15 -27.93 -66.77
C ARG A 235 -49.92 -29.41 -66.46
N SER A 236 -50.86 -30.23 -66.90
CA SER A 236 -50.80 -31.69 -67.04
C SER A 236 -49.39 -32.26 -67.25
N THR A 237 -49.10 -33.39 -66.60
CA THR A 237 -48.72 -34.62 -67.32
C THR A 237 -48.90 -35.84 -66.41
N VAL A 238 -49.73 -36.76 -66.89
CA VAL A 238 -49.92 -38.11 -66.38
C VAL A 238 -48.70 -38.93 -66.76
N GLU A 239 -48.10 -39.65 -65.81
CA GLU A 239 -47.37 -40.88 -66.11
C GLU A 239 -47.45 -41.86 -64.92
N LYS A 240 -47.93 -43.06 -65.24
CA LYS A 240 -48.01 -44.27 -64.40
C LYS A 240 -46.61 -44.71 -63.94
N GLY A 241 -46.50 -45.30 -62.74
CA GLY A 241 -45.42 -46.26 -62.49
C GLY A 241 -44.98 -46.49 -61.04
N THR A 242 -45.80 -47.20 -60.26
CA THR A 242 -45.35 -48.28 -59.35
C THR A 242 -44.06 -48.06 -58.52
N THR A 243 -44.04 -47.13 -57.55
CA THR A 243 -43.00 -47.13 -56.47
C THR A 243 -43.49 -46.69 -55.07
N ASP A 244 -44.77 -46.35 -54.90
CA ASP A 244 -45.25 -45.73 -53.65
C ASP A 244 -45.41 -46.68 -52.44
N THR A 245 -45.50 -47.99 -52.67
CA THR A 245 -45.65 -48.96 -51.56
C THR A 245 -44.35 -49.11 -50.75
N SER A 246 -43.18 -48.97 -51.39
CA SER A 246 -41.88 -49.04 -50.73
C SER A 246 -41.58 -47.79 -49.91
N SER A 247 -42.00 -46.62 -50.40
CA SER A 247 -41.88 -45.35 -49.68
C SER A 247 -42.71 -45.33 -48.40
N ASN A 248 -43.96 -45.80 -48.46
CA ASN A 248 -44.84 -45.88 -47.29
C ASN A 248 -44.37 -46.90 -46.23
N TYR A 249 -43.88 -48.08 -46.63
CA TYR A 249 -43.34 -49.05 -45.66
C TYR A 249 -42.06 -48.54 -44.99
N LYS A 250 -41.19 -47.84 -45.74
CA LYS A 250 -39.96 -47.23 -45.21
C LYS A 250 -40.25 -46.03 -44.30
N ALA A 251 -41.27 -45.23 -44.61
CA ALA A 251 -41.76 -44.15 -43.75
C ALA A 251 -42.39 -44.69 -42.45
N LEU A 252 -43.17 -45.76 -42.54
CA LEU A 252 -43.79 -46.41 -41.39
C LEU A 252 -42.75 -47.10 -40.49
N LEU A 253 -41.75 -47.76 -41.07
CA LEU A 253 -40.62 -48.32 -40.32
C LEU A 253 -39.80 -47.23 -39.62
N LYS A 254 -39.53 -46.10 -40.29
CA LYS A 254 -38.89 -44.95 -39.66
C LYS A 254 -39.73 -44.39 -38.51
N SER A 255 -41.04 -44.26 -38.69
CA SER A 255 -41.98 -43.85 -37.63
C SER A 255 -41.94 -44.77 -36.42
N TYR A 256 -42.00 -46.10 -36.62
CA TYR A 256 -41.89 -47.05 -35.51
C TYR A 256 -40.50 -47.05 -34.87
N GLN A 257 -39.44 -46.83 -35.65
CA GLN A 257 -38.08 -46.72 -35.14
C GLN A 257 -37.88 -45.43 -34.32
N GLU A 258 -38.52 -44.32 -34.73
CA GLU A 258 -38.57 -43.05 -34.00
C GLU A 258 -39.34 -43.23 -32.68
N GLN A 259 -40.53 -43.83 -32.71
CA GLN A 259 -41.31 -44.15 -31.51
C GLN A 259 -40.55 -45.08 -30.55
N LEU A 260 -39.79 -46.05 -31.06
CA LEU A 260 -38.94 -46.91 -30.24
C LEU A 260 -37.77 -46.15 -29.59
N LYS A 261 -37.21 -45.16 -30.29
CA LYS A 261 -36.18 -44.27 -29.71
C LYS A 261 -36.78 -43.34 -28.66
N GLU A 262 -37.94 -42.76 -28.93
CA GLU A 262 -38.64 -41.86 -28.02
C GLU A 262 -39.09 -42.57 -26.74
N THR A 263 -39.70 -43.76 -26.84
CA THR A 263 -40.06 -44.57 -25.67
C THR A 263 -38.83 -45.09 -24.90
N LYS A 264 -37.69 -45.27 -25.55
CA LYS A 264 -36.41 -45.56 -24.85
C LYS A 264 -35.86 -44.32 -24.14
N ALA A 265 -35.98 -43.14 -24.74
CA ALA A 265 -35.58 -41.88 -24.13
C ALA A 265 -36.45 -41.58 -22.90
N GLN A 266 -37.78 -41.68 -23.02
CA GLN A 266 -38.71 -41.52 -21.90
C GLN A 266 -38.45 -42.51 -20.76
N ARG A 267 -38.13 -43.78 -21.07
CA ARG A 267 -37.74 -44.74 -20.02
C ARG A 267 -36.42 -44.38 -19.34
N LYS A 268 -35.48 -43.78 -20.05
CA LYS A 268 -34.21 -43.33 -19.48
C LYS A 268 -34.44 -42.11 -18.58
N GLU A 269 -35.28 -41.17 -19.01
CA GLU A 269 -35.68 -39.98 -18.26
C GLU A 269 -36.46 -40.33 -16.98
N LEU A 270 -37.41 -41.26 -17.06
CA LEU A 270 -38.11 -41.77 -15.88
C LEU A 270 -37.17 -42.47 -14.90
N ARG A 271 -36.14 -43.18 -15.39
CA ARG A 271 -35.11 -43.76 -14.50
C ARG A 271 -34.26 -42.71 -13.82
N THR A 272 -33.87 -41.64 -14.53
CA THR A 272 -33.13 -40.53 -13.91
C THR A 272 -33.98 -39.77 -12.91
N GLU A 273 -35.29 -39.60 -13.17
CA GLU A 273 -36.22 -38.96 -12.23
C GLU A 273 -36.43 -39.83 -10.98
N ILE A 274 -36.59 -41.15 -11.13
CA ILE A 274 -36.66 -42.07 -9.99
C ILE A 274 -35.39 -42.00 -9.15
N GLN A 275 -34.22 -41.94 -9.77
CA GLN A 275 -32.94 -41.81 -9.06
C GLN A 275 -32.84 -40.48 -8.32
N ARG A 276 -33.23 -39.37 -8.96
CA ARG A 276 -33.29 -38.04 -8.34
C ARG A 276 -34.26 -38.00 -7.16
N LEU A 277 -35.46 -38.55 -7.33
CA LEU A 277 -36.47 -38.63 -6.26
C LEU A 277 -35.98 -39.47 -5.08
N LYS A 278 -35.17 -40.50 -5.35
CA LYS A 278 -34.54 -41.32 -4.29
C LYS A 278 -33.49 -40.51 -3.53
N GLU A 279 -32.65 -39.74 -4.22
CA GLU A 279 -31.67 -38.83 -3.62
C GLU A 279 -32.35 -37.70 -2.82
N ASP A 280 -33.48 -37.17 -3.30
CA ASP A 280 -34.33 -36.21 -2.57
C ASP A 280 -34.98 -36.83 -1.33
N LEU A 281 -35.29 -38.12 -1.34
CA LEU A 281 -35.81 -38.85 -0.18
C LEU A 281 -34.74 -39.08 0.88
N GLU A 282 -33.51 -39.42 0.46
CA GLU A 282 -32.37 -39.67 1.36
C GLU A 282 -31.77 -38.38 1.93
N SER A 283 -31.88 -37.25 1.23
CA SER A 283 -31.42 -35.94 1.69
C SER A 283 -32.42 -35.19 2.59
N ARG A 284 -33.61 -35.76 2.85
CA ARG A 284 -34.60 -35.13 3.73
C ARG A 284 -34.11 -35.11 5.18
N PRO A 285 -34.15 -33.95 5.86
CA PRO A 285 -33.78 -33.84 7.26
C PRO A 285 -34.62 -34.78 8.11
N THR A 286 -33.96 -35.52 9.01
CA THR A 286 -34.62 -36.48 9.89
C THR A 286 -35.56 -35.72 10.84
N ILE A 287 -36.68 -36.32 11.28
CA ILE A 287 -37.65 -35.71 12.22
C ILE A 287 -36.95 -35.11 13.46
N LYS A 288 -35.82 -35.70 13.89
CA LYS A 288 -34.98 -35.20 14.97
C LYS A 288 -34.30 -33.86 14.63
N GLU A 289 -33.75 -33.74 13.44
CA GLU A 289 -33.08 -32.53 12.93
C GLU A 289 -34.07 -31.38 12.72
N LEU A 290 -35.27 -31.71 12.24
CA LEU A 290 -36.36 -30.74 12.07
C LEU A 290 -36.88 -30.24 13.43
N LYS A 291 -36.90 -31.10 14.46
CA LYS A 291 -37.21 -30.68 15.84
C LYS A 291 -36.14 -29.75 16.41
N THR A 292 -34.86 -30.04 16.21
CA THR A 292 -33.77 -29.16 16.66
C THR A 292 -33.76 -27.83 15.93
N CYS A 293 -33.98 -27.82 14.61
CA CYS A 293 -34.06 -26.59 13.82
C CYS A 293 -35.26 -25.72 14.25
N LYS A 294 -36.42 -26.34 14.51
CA LYS A 294 -37.60 -25.67 15.07
C LYS A 294 -37.35 -25.10 16.47
N GLN A 295 -36.57 -25.80 17.29
CA GLN A 295 -36.23 -25.35 18.64
C GLN A 295 -35.22 -24.18 18.62
N GLN A 296 -34.26 -24.21 17.69
CA GLN A 296 -33.33 -23.10 17.43
C GLN A 296 -34.06 -21.87 16.88
N LEU A 297 -34.98 -22.03 15.93
CA LEU A 297 -35.83 -20.95 15.43
C LEU A 297 -36.65 -20.32 16.56
N ARG A 298 -37.26 -21.12 17.45
CA ARG A 298 -37.96 -20.58 18.62
C ARG A 298 -37.04 -19.84 19.59
N ARG A 299 -35.76 -20.22 19.67
CA ARG A 299 -34.78 -19.52 20.52
C ARG A 299 -34.37 -18.18 19.90
N LEU A 300 -34.16 -18.14 18.58
CA LEU A 300 -33.88 -16.92 17.83
C LEU A 300 -35.09 -15.97 17.84
N ASP A 301 -36.30 -16.51 17.67
CA ASP A 301 -37.55 -15.74 17.72
C ASP A 301 -37.78 -15.12 19.11
N ARG A 302 -37.45 -15.85 20.20
CA ARG A 302 -37.45 -15.26 21.55
C ARG A 302 -36.43 -14.14 21.71
N ILE A 303 -35.25 -14.26 21.11
CA ILE A 303 -34.22 -13.22 21.15
C ILE A 303 -34.68 -11.99 20.36
N ILE A 304 -35.31 -12.19 19.20
CA ILE A 304 -35.88 -11.12 18.36
C ILE A 304 -37.07 -10.43 19.05
N GLN A 305 -37.90 -11.18 19.77
CA GLN A 305 -39.01 -10.63 20.57
C GLN A 305 -38.52 -9.88 21.82
N GLN A 306 -37.36 -10.25 22.36
CA GLN A 306 -36.72 -9.51 23.47
C GLN A 306 -36.05 -8.21 23.00
N SER A 307 -35.66 -8.11 21.73
CA SER A 307 -34.94 -6.95 21.19
C SER A 307 -35.81 -5.91 20.48
N ASN A 308 -37.14 -6.11 20.35
CA ASN A 308 -38.02 -5.16 19.67
C ASN A 308 -39.25 -4.77 20.51
N LEU A 309 -39.40 -3.46 20.72
CA LEU A 309 -40.60 -2.81 21.25
C LEU A 309 -41.84 -3.18 20.40
N ARG A 310 -42.93 -3.53 21.09
CA ARG A 310 -44.35 -3.58 20.65
C ARG A 310 -44.64 -3.68 19.13
N PRO A 311 -45.24 -4.79 18.65
CA PRO A 311 -45.89 -4.85 17.35
C PRO A 311 -47.30 -4.22 17.43
N SER A 312 -47.53 -3.13 16.71
CA SER A 312 -48.89 -2.67 16.43
C SER A 312 -49.47 -3.46 15.26
N GLN A 313 -50.72 -3.86 15.47
CA GLN A 313 -51.54 -4.71 14.62
C GLN A 313 -51.84 -4.08 13.26
N ALA A 314 -51.86 -4.96 12.26
CA ALA A 314 -52.85 -5.10 11.19
C ALA A 314 -53.56 -3.84 10.67
N LEU A 315 -53.47 -3.64 9.35
CA LEU A 315 -54.65 -3.36 8.52
C LEU A 315 -54.41 -3.82 7.08
N LYS A 316 -55.28 -4.74 6.66
CA LYS A 316 -55.60 -5.02 5.26
C LYS A 316 -56.56 -3.94 4.79
N SER A 317 -56.28 -3.32 3.65
CA SER A 317 -57.27 -2.70 2.77
C SER A 317 -56.57 -2.43 1.43
N GLN A 318 -56.79 -3.26 0.42
CA GLN A 318 -57.93 -3.22 -0.50
C GLN A 318 -57.62 -2.30 -1.68
N ASP A 319 -57.45 -2.95 -2.83
CA ASP A 319 -57.36 -2.38 -4.16
C ASP A 319 -58.43 -1.32 -4.40
N SER A 320 -58.05 -0.19 -5.01
CA SER A 320 -58.74 0.53 -6.09
C SER A 320 -58.07 1.89 -6.32
N ALA A 321 -57.04 1.92 -7.16
CA ALA A 321 -56.51 3.16 -7.73
C ALA A 321 -56.98 3.27 -9.19
N GLU A 322 -58.18 3.81 -9.40
CA GLU A 322 -58.58 4.31 -10.72
C GLU A 322 -58.00 5.72 -10.89
N MET A 323 -56.99 5.83 -11.75
CA MET A 323 -56.45 7.11 -12.21
C MET A 323 -57.52 7.86 -13.02
N LEU A 324 -58.03 8.97 -12.49
CA LEU A 324 -58.73 9.97 -13.28
C LEU A 324 -57.76 11.11 -13.64
N ASN A 325 -57.12 10.99 -14.81
CA ASN A 325 -56.43 12.10 -15.44
C ASN A 325 -57.47 13.09 -15.99
N THR A 326 -57.76 14.14 -15.24
CA THR A 326 -58.60 15.26 -15.73
C THR A 326 -57.76 16.53 -15.80
N ASN A 327 -57.53 16.99 -17.03
CA ASN A 327 -56.86 18.26 -17.32
C ASN A 327 -57.66 19.44 -16.75
N ASN A 328 -56.99 20.59 -16.55
CA ASN A 328 -57.53 21.82 -15.95
C ASN A 328 -58.91 22.29 -16.47
N THR A 329 -59.32 21.88 -17.67
CA THR A 329 -60.63 22.22 -18.26
C THR A 329 -61.79 21.34 -17.77
N GLY A 330 -61.51 20.16 -17.19
CA GLY A 330 -62.51 19.24 -16.63
C GLY A 330 -63.03 19.66 -15.26
N ILE A 331 -62.31 20.52 -14.53
CA ILE A 331 -62.65 20.96 -13.17
C ILE A 331 -63.95 21.78 -13.16
N GLN A 332 -64.27 22.49 -14.26
CA GLN A 332 -65.47 23.32 -14.38
C GLN A 332 -66.77 22.51 -14.52
N HIS A 333 -66.68 21.23 -14.89
CA HIS A 333 -67.83 20.35 -15.09
C HIS A 333 -67.96 19.26 -14.02
N LEU A 334 -67.12 19.31 -12.98
CA LEU A 334 -67.23 18.42 -11.83
C LEU A 334 -68.42 18.83 -10.96
N ASP A 335 -69.16 17.85 -10.48
CA ASP A 335 -70.21 18.05 -9.50
C ASP A 335 -69.64 18.66 -8.21
N ALA A 336 -70.41 19.55 -7.58
CA ALA A 336 -69.97 20.27 -6.39
C ALA A 336 -69.56 19.32 -5.24
N SER A 337 -70.13 18.11 -5.19
CA SER A 337 -69.76 17.06 -4.24
C SER A 337 -68.36 16.47 -4.49
N THR A 338 -67.97 16.20 -5.75
CA THR A 338 -66.63 15.70 -6.07
C THR A 338 -65.58 16.77 -5.89
N CYS A 339 -65.84 18.02 -6.28
CA CYS A 339 -64.93 19.15 -6.00
C CYS A 339 -64.74 19.37 -4.49
N LYS A 340 -65.82 19.28 -3.69
CA LYS A 340 -65.73 19.39 -2.23
C LYS A 340 -64.94 18.23 -1.62
N ARG A 341 -65.08 17.01 -2.15
CA ARG A 341 -64.31 15.83 -1.71
C ARG A 341 -62.83 16.01 -2.01
N LEU A 342 -62.48 16.37 -3.25
CA LEU A 342 -61.11 16.62 -3.67
C LEU A 342 -60.46 17.76 -2.88
N LEU A 343 -61.19 18.84 -2.60
CA LEU A 343 -60.70 19.92 -1.73
C LEU A 343 -60.53 19.47 -0.28
N MET A 344 -61.45 18.68 0.27
CA MET A 344 -61.29 18.12 1.62
C MET A 344 -60.09 17.17 1.71
N ASP A 345 -59.87 16.36 0.69
CA ASP A 345 -58.75 15.42 0.66
C ASP A 345 -57.42 16.17 0.48
N LEU A 346 -57.37 17.21 -0.36
CA LEU A 346 -56.23 18.13 -0.44
C LEU A 346 -55.97 18.87 0.88
N CYS A 347 -57.00 19.36 1.57
CA CYS A 347 -56.84 19.98 2.89
C CYS A 347 -56.31 19.00 3.94
N LYS A 348 -56.74 17.73 3.89
CA LYS A 348 -56.23 16.68 4.78
C LYS A 348 -54.76 16.33 4.47
N GLU A 349 -54.40 16.17 3.20
CA GLU A 349 -53.03 15.86 2.81
C GLU A 349 -52.07 17.02 3.08
N LEU A 350 -52.50 18.26 2.85
CA LEU A 350 -51.71 19.47 3.12
C LEU A 350 -51.78 19.92 4.60
N HIS A 351 -52.56 19.21 5.43
CA HIS A 351 -52.77 19.51 6.85
C HIS A 351 -53.25 20.95 7.12
N VAL A 352 -54.08 21.49 6.23
CA VAL A 352 -54.62 22.85 6.32
C VAL A 352 -56.08 22.80 6.78
N GLN A 353 -56.39 23.51 7.87
CA GLN A 353 -57.75 23.52 8.45
C GLN A 353 -58.71 24.50 7.73
N ASP A 354 -58.18 25.51 7.05
CA ASP A 354 -58.96 26.51 6.32
C ASP A 354 -58.54 26.59 4.83
N VAL A 355 -59.52 26.48 3.95
CA VAL A 355 -59.36 26.53 2.49
C VAL A 355 -58.71 27.85 2.04
N SER A 356 -58.90 28.94 2.79
CA SER A 356 -58.28 30.25 2.50
C SER A 356 -56.74 30.20 2.53
N HIS A 357 -56.17 29.29 3.33
CA HIS A 357 -54.73 29.09 3.48
C HIS A 357 -54.15 28.02 2.53
N LEU A 358 -55.00 27.35 1.76
CA LEU A 358 -54.60 26.26 0.86
C LEU A 358 -53.62 26.76 -0.22
N ILE A 359 -53.90 27.92 -0.81
CA ILE A 359 -53.02 28.52 -1.82
C ILE A 359 -51.66 28.88 -1.22
N SER A 360 -51.62 29.43 0.00
CA SER A 360 -50.36 29.72 0.69
C SER A 360 -49.58 28.46 1.06
N ALA A 361 -50.27 27.39 1.51
CA ALA A 361 -49.65 26.11 1.84
C ALA A 361 -49.05 25.43 0.61
N VAL A 362 -49.81 25.37 -0.50
CA VAL A 362 -49.31 24.87 -1.78
C VAL A 362 -48.11 25.68 -2.27
N LYS A 363 -48.13 27.01 -2.10
CA LYS A 363 -47.02 27.88 -2.51
C LYS A 363 -45.75 27.68 -1.66
N VAL A 364 -45.89 27.31 -0.38
CA VAL A 364 -44.76 26.89 0.48
C VAL A 364 -44.24 25.52 0.06
N GLN A 365 -45.13 24.60 -0.28
CA GLN A 365 -44.78 23.26 -0.77
C GLN A 365 -44.11 23.31 -2.17
N CYS A 366 -44.48 24.27 -3.01
CA CYS A 366 -43.79 24.56 -4.28
C CYS A 366 -42.42 25.23 -4.09
N LYS A 367 -42.07 25.74 -2.91
CA LYS A 367 -40.70 26.20 -2.57
C LYS A 367 -39.81 25.09 -2.00
N GLN A 368 -40.40 24.01 -1.47
CA GLN A 368 -39.64 22.83 -1.05
C GLN A 368 -38.85 22.13 -2.16
N PRO A 369 -39.28 22.04 -3.43
CA PRO A 369 -38.45 21.49 -4.49
C PRO A 369 -37.20 22.32 -4.74
N GLU A 370 -37.22 23.65 -4.62
CA GLU A 370 -36.00 24.46 -4.76
C GLU A 370 -34.96 24.19 -3.66
N SER A 371 -35.39 23.91 -2.43
CA SER A 371 -34.50 23.42 -1.37
C SER A 371 -34.05 21.98 -1.60
N ALA A 372 -34.90 21.13 -2.17
CA ALA A 372 -34.55 19.76 -2.52
C ALA A 372 -33.48 19.71 -3.62
N PHE A 373 -33.57 20.57 -4.64
CA PHE A 373 -32.53 20.72 -5.68
C PHE A 373 -31.20 21.21 -5.11
N LYS A 374 -31.24 22.14 -4.13
CA LYS A 374 -30.01 22.56 -3.43
C LYS A 374 -29.38 21.43 -2.63
N LEU A 375 -30.20 20.63 -1.95
CA LEU A 375 -29.73 19.46 -1.20
C LEU A 375 -29.18 18.38 -2.13
N GLU A 376 -29.85 18.12 -3.25
CA GLU A 376 -29.38 17.16 -4.26
C GLU A 376 -28.07 17.61 -4.91
N LYS A 377 -27.89 18.91 -5.14
CA LYS A 377 -26.62 19.48 -5.61
C LYS A 377 -25.50 19.28 -4.58
N ILE A 378 -25.75 19.57 -3.30
CA ILE A 378 -24.76 19.35 -2.23
C ILE A 378 -24.38 17.88 -2.12
N LEU A 379 -25.36 16.98 -2.18
CA LEU A 379 -25.12 15.54 -2.15
C LEU A 379 -24.30 15.09 -3.35
N HIS A 380 -24.57 15.63 -4.54
CA HIS A 380 -23.77 15.36 -5.74
C HIS A 380 -22.32 15.84 -5.57
N ASP A 381 -22.12 17.07 -5.08
CA ASP A 381 -20.79 17.62 -4.83
C ASP A 381 -20.01 16.76 -3.82
N ILE A 382 -20.65 16.30 -2.75
CA ILE A 382 -20.04 15.37 -1.77
C ILE A 382 -19.68 14.03 -2.44
N THR A 383 -20.57 13.46 -3.25
CA THR A 383 -20.31 12.22 -3.99
C THR A 383 -19.12 12.38 -4.95
N THR A 384 -18.94 13.54 -5.59
CA THR A 384 -17.77 13.77 -6.47
C THR A 384 -16.45 13.78 -5.69
N VAL A 385 -16.44 14.29 -4.46
CA VAL A 385 -15.27 14.24 -3.57
C VAL A 385 -14.98 12.81 -3.13
N LEU A 386 -16.01 12.05 -2.75
CA LEU A 386 -15.87 10.66 -2.30
C LEU A 386 -15.47 9.68 -3.41
N THR A 387 -15.80 9.98 -4.67
CA THR A 387 -15.46 9.16 -5.85
C THR A 387 -14.15 9.57 -6.52
N ASN A 388 -13.49 10.62 -6.05
CA ASN A 388 -12.21 11.07 -6.59
C ASN A 388 -11.16 9.95 -6.51
N PRO A 389 -10.38 9.68 -7.58
CA PRO A 389 -9.36 8.63 -7.58
C PRO A 389 -8.25 8.82 -6.53
N ARG A 390 -8.12 10.02 -5.95
CA ARG A 390 -7.18 10.34 -4.86
C ARG A 390 -7.80 10.27 -3.46
N ALA A 391 -9.08 9.93 -3.33
CA ALA A 391 -9.75 9.84 -2.04
C ALA A 391 -9.31 8.59 -1.24
N PRO A 392 -9.05 8.73 0.07
CA PRO A 392 -8.66 7.60 0.92
C PRO A 392 -9.84 6.65 1.14
N LEU A 393 -9.61 5.35 0.91
CA LEU A 393 -10.61 4.26 1.01
C LEU A 393 -11.82 4.47 0.10
N GLY A 394 -11.71 4.02 -1.15
CA GLY A 394 -12.79 4.04 -2.13
C GLY A 394 -13.91 3.03 -1.83
N LEU A 395 -14.55 3.09 -0.66
CA LEU A 395 -15.65 2.18 -0.27
C LEU A 395 -16.86 2.33 -1.20
N LEU A 396 -17.21 3.56 -1.61
CA LEU A 396 -18.19 3.80 -2.67
C LEU A 396 -17.73 3.23 -4.02
N ARG A 397 -16.43 3.37 -4.34
CA ARG A 397 -15.86 2.93 -5.63
C ARG A 397 -15.77 1.40 -5.75
N GLN A 398 -15.39 0.71 -4.68
CA GLN A 398 -15.27 -0.76 -4.64
C GLN A 398 -16.62 -1.45 -4.91
N ARG A 399 -17.73 -0.82 -4.49
CA ARG A 399 -19.08 -1.36 -4.64
C ARG A 399 -19.78 -0.93 -5.92
N ALA A 400 -19.43 0.23 -6.47
CA ALA A 400 -19.86 0.66 -7.80
C ALA A 400 -19.27 -0.20 -8.94
N GLN A 401 -18.10 -0.82 -8.71
CA GLN A 401 -17.47 -1.75 -9.67
C GLN A 401 -18.13 -3.14 -9.70
N THR A 402 -18.85 -3.53 -8.64
CA THR A 402 -19.63 -4.77 -8.62
C THR A 402 -21.02 -4.51 -9.20
N ASN A 403 -21.13 -4.67 -10.52
CA ASN A 403 -22.35 -4.64 -11.35
C ASN A 403 -23.68 -4.78 -10.58
N LEU A 404 -24.31 -3.64 -10.31
CA LEU A 404 -25.76 -3.46 -10.28
C LEU A 404 -25.99 -1.95 -10.33
N GLU A 405 -26.94 -1.48 -11.13
CA GLU A 405 -27.40 -0.08 -11.09
C GLU A 405 -27.82 0.23 -9.65
N LEU A 406 -26.92 0.84 -8.87
CA LEU A 406 -27.25 1.29 -7.54
C LEU A 406 -28.28 2.40 -7.71
N SER A 407 -29.47 2.17 -7.16
CA SER A 407 -30.47 3.23 -7.07
C SER A 407 -29.86 4.41 -6.32
N ARG A 408 -30.14 5.64 -6.78
CA ARG A 408 -29.60 6.90 -6.24
C ARG A 408 -29.71 7.00 -4.71
N GLU A 409 -30.72 6.35 -4.15
CA GLU A 409 -30.97 6.22 -2.70
C GLU A 409 -29.88 5.44 -1.95
N VAL A 410 -29.36 4.35 -2.51
CA VAL A 410 -28.33 3.50 -1.87
C VAL A 410 -26.95 4.17 -1.89
N GLU A 411 -26.67 5.01 -2.90
CA GLU A 411 -25.45 5.83 -2.91
C GLU A 411 -25.45 6.87 -1.79
N PHE A 412 -26.59 7.50 -1.52
CA PHE A 412 -26.72 8.50 -0.45
C PHE A 412 -26.64 7.88 0.95
N GLU A 413 -27.13 6.66 1.15
CA GLU A 413 -27.00 5.94 2.44
C GLU A 413 -25.54 5.68 2.84
N LEU A 414 -24.62 5.60 1.86
CA LEU A 414 -23.21 5.30 2.11
C LEU A 414 -22.36 6.55 2.37
N ILE A 415 -22.89 7.75 2.10
CA ILE A 415 -22.16 9.02 2.29
C ILE A 415 -21.86 9.25 3.77
N VAL A 416 -22.88 9.19 4.63
CA VAL A 416 -22.74 9.50 6.06
C VAL A 416 -21.76 8.54 6.77
N PRO A 417 -21.88 7.20 6.61
CA PRO A 417 -20.90 6.28 7.20
C PRO A 417 -19.47 6.54 6.72
N THR A 418 -19.28 6.89 5.44
CA THR A 418 -17.95 7.17 4.87
C THR A 418 -17.35 8.45 5.47
N LEU A 419 -18.14 9.52 5.58
CA LEU A 419 -17.71 10.78 6.19
C LEU A 419 -17.40 10.62 7.68
N GLU A 420 -18.16 9.81 8.41
CA GLU A 420 -17.85 9.49 9.81
C GLU A 420 -16.52 8.74 9.94
N VAL A 421 -16.21 7.81 9.03
CA VAL A 421 -14.91 7.11 9.03
C VAL A 421 -13.78 8.09 8.76
N TRP A 422 -13.90 8.98 7.76
CA TRP A 422 -12.89 9.99 7.47
C TRP A 422 -12.69 10.97 8.63
N SER A 423 -13.77 11.38 9.30
CA SER A 423 -13.70 12.22 10.50
C SER A 423 -12.96 11.52 11.65
N ARG A 424 -13.24 10.23 11.89
CA ARG A 424 -12.49 9.42 12.86
C ARG A 424 -11.01 9.28 12.47
N GLN A 425 -10.70 9.12 11.19
CA GLN A 425 -9.32 9.07 10.72
C GLN A 425 -8.58 10.40 10.91
N LEU A 426 -9.24 11.52 10.60
CA LEU A 426 -8.67 12.85 10.77
C LEU A 426 -8.37 13.16 12.25
N THR A 427 -9.25 12.74 13.15
CA THR A 427 -9.04 12.88 14.61
C THR A 427 -7.92 11.96 15.11
N SER A 428 -7.83 10.72 14.58
CA SER A 428 -6.75 9.79 14.92
C SER A 428 -5.36 10.23 14.43
N LEU A 429 -5.30 11.14 13.46
CA LEU A 429 -4.05 11.62 12.86
C LEU A 429 -3.20 12.40 13.87
N ALA A 430 -3.84 13.18 14.74
CA ALA A 430 -3.16 13.86 15.85
C ALA A 430 -2.62 12.87 16.89
N ASP A 431 -3.35 11.78 17.16
CA ASP A 431 -2.91 10.73 18.08
C ASP A 431 -1.74 9.93 17.51
N LEU A 432 -1.78 9.62 16.21
CA LEU A 432 -0.69 8.98 15.47
C LEU A 432 0.58 9.85 15.48
N HIS A 433 0.45 11.15 15.26
CA HIS A 433 1.57 12.10 15.36
C HIS A 433 2.22 12.07 16.74
N ARG A 434 1.43 12.14 17.81
CA ARG A 434 1.95 12.03 19.19
C ARG A 434 2.58 10.65 19.45
N ALA A 435 2.08 9.58 18.83
CA ALA A 435 2.68 8.26 18.96
C ALA A 435 4.03 8.16 18.24
N LEU A 436 4.13 8.72 17.02
CA LEU A 436 5.35 8.73 16.22
C LEU A 436 6.44 9.59 16.85
N ILE A 437 6.13 10.79 17.35
CA ILE A 437 7.10 11.62 18.09
C ILE A 437 7.63 10.87 19.33
N ARG A 438 6.76 10.14 20.04
CA ARG A 438 7.18 9.32 21.18
C ARG A 438 8.07 8.14 20.77
N LEU A 439 7.84 7.58 19.58
CA LEU A 439 8.66 6.51 19.02
C LEU A 439 10.02 7.04 18.56
N GLU A 440 10.03 8.17 17.86
CA GLU A 440 11.22 8.90 17.42
C GLU A 440 12.12 9.26 18.60
N LYS A 441 11.58 9.86 19.67
CA LYS A 441 12.34 10.16 20.90
C LYS A 441 12.91 8.90 21.57
N ARG A 442 12.31 7.73 21.37
CA ARG A 442 12.81 6.46 21.94
C ARG A 442 13.87 5.80 21.07
N LEU A 443 13.78 5.93 19.75
CA LEU A 443 14.68 5.27 18.80
C LEU A 443 15.88 6.14 18.43
N LEU A 444 15.70 7.48 18.41
CA LEU A 444 16.71 8.46 17.98
C LEU A 444 16.88 9.60 19.03
N PRO A 445 17.32 9.30 20.26
CA PRO A 445 17.43 10.29 21.34
C PRO A 445 18.48 11.40 21.11
N TRP A 446 19.33 11.27 20.09
CA TRP A 446 20.36 12.25 19.74
C TRP A 446 19.90 13.27 18.69
N GLN A 447 18.73 13.10 18.07
CA GLN A 447 18.24 14.12 17.15
C GLN A 447 17.90 15.41 17.93
N PRO A 448 18.33 16.59 17.44
CA PRO A 448 17.87 17.87 17.98
C PRO A 448 16.34 17.89 17.96
N GLU A 449 15.69 18.56 18.92
CA GLU A 449 14.25 18.80 18.84
C GLU A 449 13.96 19.63 17.58
N GLY A 450 13.78 18.94 16.46
CA GLY A 450 13.41 19.50 15.18
C GLY A 450 12.08 20.19 15.34
N SER A 451 11.96 21.35 14.70
CA SER A 451 10.82 22.27 14.75
C SER A 451 9.49 21.60 14.39
N ILE A 452 8.88 20.90 15.34
CA ILE A 452 7.51 20.44 15.22
C ILE A 452 6.65 21.59 15.68
N THR A 453 6.14 22.29 14.67
CA THR A 453 4.92 23.11 14.64
C THR A 453 4.36 23.53 16.00
N ALA A 454 4.26 24.85 16.17
CA ALA A 454 3.44 25.44 17.22
C ALA A 454 2.09 24.72 17.31
N PRO A 455 1.48 24.56 18.50
CA PRO A 455 0.30 23.74 18.75
C PRO A 455 -0.99 24.17 17.98
N SER A 456 -0.88 25.15 17.10
CA SER A 456 -1.97 25.72 16.31
C SER A 456 -2.04 25.19 14.87
N ASP A 457 -1.00 24.56 14.32
CA ASP A 457 -1.03 24.08 12.93
C ASP A 457 -1.63 22.67 12.83
N PRO A 458 -2.55 22.43 11.87
CA PRO A 458 -3.12 21.11 11.66
C PRO A 458 -2.01 20.15 11.21
N VAL A 459 -1.89 19.01 11.90
CA VAL A 459 -0.95 17.94 11.55
C VAL A 459 -1.24 17.49 10.12
N ARG A 460 -0.24 17.59 9.23
CA ARG A 460 -0.38 17.16 7.85
C ARG A 460 0.18 15.75 7.68
N MET A 461 -0.33 15.04 6.68
CA MET A 461 0.12 13.67 6.40
C MET A 461 1.57 13.64 5.94
N GLU A 462 2.03 14.69 5.25
CA GLU A 462 3.40 14.85 4.80
C GLU A 462 4.39 14.88 5.99
N ASP A 463 4.00 15.53 7.09
CA ASP A 463 4.83 15.64 8.29
C ASP A 463 4.95 14.27 8.98
N LEU A 464 3.86 13.48 9.00
CA LEU A 464 3.87 12.10 9.51
C LEU A 464 4.71 11.15 8.66
N MET A 465 4.60 11.27 7.33
CA MET A 465 5.40 10.48 6.39
C MET A 465 6.88 10.78 6.56
N LEU A 466 7.24 12.05 6.74
CA LEU A 466 8.63 12.44 6.98
C LEU A 466 9.19 11.80 8.27
N ILE A 467 8.43 11.80 9.37
CA ILE A 467 8.87 11.15 10.63
C ILE A 467 9.03 9.64 10.43
N VAL A 468 8.09 8.98 9.75
CA VAL A 468 8.17 7.54 9.47
C VAL A 468 9.35 7.20 8.56
N ASP A 469 9.55 7.95 7.49
CA ASP A 469 10.68 7.75 6.56
C ASP A 469 12.02 7.98 7.28
N THR A 470 12.12 9.01 8.12
CA THR A 470 13.30 9.26 8.96
C THR A 470 13.56 8.10 9.93
N LEU A 471 12.51 7.58 10.58
CA LEU A 471 12.64 6.42 11.45
C LEU A 471 13.05 5.16 10.70
N LEU A 472 12.50 4.93 9.51
CA LEU A 472 12.83 3.76 8.68
C LEU A 472 14.26 3.85 8.15
N ASP A 473 14.70 5.01 7.70
CA ASP A 473 16.06 5.23 7.17
C ASP A 473 17.12 5.08 8.26
N GLU A 474 16.87 5.56 9.48
CA GLU A 474 17.83 5.50 10.60
C GLU A 474 17.80 4.17 11.38
N THR A 475 16.73 3.36 11.26
CA THR A 475 16.60 2.07 11.97
C THR A 475 16.75 0.84 11.07
N ALA A 476 16.86 1.01 9.75
CA ALA A 476 17.17 -0.08 8.83
C ALA A 476 18.58 -0.63 9.11
N SER A 477 18.68 -1.95 9.27
CA SER A 477 19.96 -2.63 9.48
C SER A 477 20.89 -2.41 8.29
N ASP A 478 22.07 -1.89 8.61
CA ASP A 478 23.25 -1.68 7.78
C ASP A 478 23.46 -2.79 6.72
N ASP A 479 22.87 -2.61 5.54
CA ASP A 479 23.25 -3.35 4.33
C ASP A 479 23.84 -2.35 3.34
N LYS A 480 25.14 -2.53 3.12
CA LYS A 480 26.05 -1.74 2.28
C LYS A 480 25.68 -1.79 0.80
N VAL A 481 24.51 -1.25 0.46
CA VAL A 481 24.19 -0.78 -0.88
C VAL A 481 23.61 0.61 -0.68
N LEU A 482 24.43 1.63 -0.96
CA LEU A 482 23.96 3.01 -1.11
C LEU A 482 22.78 3.00 -2.07
N ARG A 483 21.56 2.92 -1.54
CA ARG A 483 20.34 3.16 -2.30
C ARG A 483 20.53 4.54 -2.89
N SER A 484 20.40 4.64 -4.22
CA SER A 484 20.46 5.91 -4.94
C SER A 484 19.63 6.94 -4.17
N PRO A 485 20.24 8.04 -3.69
CA PRO A 485 19.53 9.01 -2.88
C PRO A 485 18.27 9.44 -3.63
N THR A 486 17.13 9.53 -2.94
CA THR A 486 15.87 9.95 -3.55
C THR A 486 16.08 11.27 -4.29
N ARG A 487 15.41 11.49 -5.42
CA ARG A 487 15.60 12.69 -6.24
C ARG A 487 15.54 14.00 -5.43
N TYR A 488 14.67 14.05 -4.42
CA TYR A 488 14.57 15.17 -3.49
C TYR A 488 15.84 15.39 -2.65
N THR A 489 16.45 14.32 -2.14
CA THR A 489 17.74 14.41 -1.42
C THR A 489 18.87 14.85 -2.34
N LEU A 490 18.92 14.35 -3.58
CA LEU A 490 19.90 14.82 -4.58
C LEU A 490 19.71 16.31 -4.90
N GLU A 491 18.47 16.74 -5.12
CA GLU A 491 18.13 18.15 -5.37
C GLU A 491 18.47 19.03 -4.15
N SER A 492 18.25 18.53 -2.93
CA SER A 492 18.61 19.22 -1.68
C SER A 492 20.13 19.32 -1.49
N MET A 493 20.87 18.25 -1.76
CA MET A 493 22.35 18.25 -1.71
C MET A 493 22.95 19.21 -2.74
N VAL A 494 22.39 19.22 -3.95
CA VAL A 494 22.77 20.16 -5.02
C VAL A 494 22.45 21.59 -4.61
N ALA A 495 21.26 21.87 -4.07
CA ALA A 495 20.89 23.19 -3.58
C ALA A 495 21.77 23.66 -2.40
N HIS A 496 22.15 22.74 -1.52
CA HIS A 496 23.05 23.03 -0.41
C HIS A 496 24.45 23.38 -0.92
N PHE A 497 24.99 22.64 -1.89
CA PHE A 497 26.26 22.97 -2.54
C PHE A 497 26.21 24.35 -3.23
N GLN A 498 25.11 24.65 -3.93
CA GLN A 498 24.91 25.97 -4.56
C GLN A 498 24.95 27.12 -3.56
N LYS A 499 24.41 26.91 -2.35
CA LYS A 499 24.43 27.90 -1.26
C LYS A 499 25.79 28.00 -0.55
N LEU A 500 26.51 26.89 -0.40
CA LEU A 500 27.82 26.85 0.25
C LEU A 500 28.93 27.49 -0.60
N PHE A 501 28.84 27.35 -1.92
CA PHE A 501 29.87 27.79 -2.87
C PHE A 501 29.39 28.89 -3.82
N ASP A 502 28.30 29.59 -3.46
CA ASP A 502 27.72 30.74 -4.17
C ASP A 502 27.54 30.52 -5.69
N THR A 503 26.97 29.37 -6.06
CA THR A 503 26.79 28.99 -7.47
C THR A 503 25.31 29.00 -7.86
N PRO A 504 24.80 30.05 -8.52
CA PRO A 504 23.36 30.21 -8.76
C PRO A 504 22.80 29.26 -9.84
N SER A 505 23.64 28.70 -10.71
CA SER A 505 23.20 27.83 -11.82
C SER A 505 23.66 26.38 -11.63
N LEU A 506 22.80 25.43 -12.01
CA LEU A 506 23.10 23.98 -11.98
C LEU A 506 24.30 23.62 -12.88
N THR A 507 24.46 24.32 -14.00
CA THR A 507 25.56 24.13 -14.94
C THR A 507 26.91 24.60 -14.40
N GLY A 508 26.92 25.53 -13.44
CA GLY A 508 28.13 26.03 -12.78
C GLY A 508 28.67 25.13 -11.67
N ILE A 509 27.88 24.15 -11.21
CA ILE A 509 28.23 23.29 -10.07
C ILE A 509 29.44 22.41 -10.38
N TYR A 510 29.45 21.75 -11.54
CA TYR A 510 30.57 20.89 -11.93
C TYR A 510 31.90 21.65 -12.08
N PRO A 511 31.95 22.79 -12.79
CA PRO A 511 33.12 23.65 -12.83
C PRO A 511 33.59 24.07 -11.43
N ARG A 512 32.66 24.50 -10.57
CA ARG A 512 32.98 24.96 -9.20
C ARG A 512 33.49 23.83 -8.32
N MET A 513 32.90 22.63 -8.44
CA MET A 513 33.32 21.45 -7.71
C MET A 513 34.74 21.04 -8.09
N ASN A 514 35.08 21.05 -9.38
CA ASN A 514 36.44 20.78 -9.84
C ASN A 514 37.43 21.81 -9.30
N GLU A 515 37.07 23.09 -9.29
CA GLU A 515 37.91 24.15 -8.70
C GLU A 515 38.15 23.91 -7.20
N VAL A 516 37.12 23.54 -6.44
CA VAL A 516 37.24 23.20 -5.01
C VAL A 516 38.16 21.99 -4.81
N TYR A 517 38.02 20.94 -5.62
CA TYR A 517 38.90 19.77 -5.53
C TYR A 517 40.35 20.10 -5.88
N THR A 518 40.59 20.91 -6.91
CA THR A 518 41.93 21.36 -7.27
C THR A 518 42.53 22.20 -6.15
N LYS A 519 41.79 23.17 -5.60
CA LYS A 519 42.26 24.04 -4.50
C LYS A 519 42.49 23.27 -3.21
N LEU A 520 41.64 22.30 -2.87
CA LEU A 520 41.83 21.43 -1.71
C LEU A 520 43.04 20.52 -1.89
N GLY A 521 43.27 20.01 -3.09
CA GLY A 521 44.46 19.23 -3.44
C GLY A 521 45.74 20.05 -3.33
N GLU A 522 45.74 21.26 -3.89
CA GLU A 522 46.83 22.24 -3.75
C GLU A 522 47.12 22.54 -2.28
N MET A 523 46.08 22.82 -1.47
CA MET A 523 46.23 23.13 -0.05
C MET A 523 46.74 21.93 0.75
N ASN A 524 46.21 20.73 0.53
CA ASN A 524 46.70 19.53 1.22
C ASN A 524 48.14 19.19 0.85
N ASN A 525 48.52 19.38 -0.42
CA ASN A 525 49.91 19.19 -0.85
C ASN A 525 50.83 20.25 -0.24
N ALA A 526 50.43 21.53 -0.24
CA ALA A 526 51.17 22.60 0.43
C ALA A 526 51.34 22.32 1.92
N MET A 527 50.27 21.87 2.59
CA MET A 527 50.30 21.51 4.01
C MET A 527 51.17 20.28 4.29
N ARG A 528 51.22 19.29 3.40
CA ARG A 528 52.15 18.15 3.51
C ARG A 528 53.59 18.60 3.34
N ASN A 529 53.88 19.37 2.29
CA ASN A 529 55.22 19.95 2.08
C ASN A 529 55.68 20.80 3.27
N LEU A 530 54.78 21.59 3.87
CA LEU A 530 55.10 22.37 5.07
C LEU A 530 55.35 21.47 6.29
N ARG A 531 54.65 20.35 6.45
CA ARG A 531 54.95 19.38 7.52
C ARG A 531 56.31 18.73 7.32
N ASP A 532 56.62 18.32 6.10
CA ASP A 532 57.92 17.72 5.74
C ASP A 532 59.08 18.69 6.00
N VAL A 533 58.93 19.96 5.57
CA VAL A 533 59.96 21.00 5.78
C VAL A 533 60.13 21.37 7.25
N LEU A 534 59.07 21.25 8.06
CA LEU A 534 59.08 21.59 9.49
C LEU A 534 59.31 20.37 10.40
N ASP A 535 59.56 19.19 9.81
CA ASP A 535 59.74 17.90 10.49
C ASP A 535 58.62 17.60 11.49
N LEU A 536 57.38 17.81 11.06
CA LEU A 536 56.15 17.56 11.82
C LEU A 536 55.53 16.23 11.40
N ASP A 537 54.91 15.52 12.35
CA ASP A 537 54.18 14.28 12.05
C ASP A 537 53.09 14.52 11.00
N ASP A 538 52.88 13.55 10.12
CA ASP A 538 51.91 13.60 9.01
C ASP A 538 50.47 13.86 9.49
N LYS A 539 50.19 13.54 10.76
CA LYS A 539 48.90 13.75 11.42
C LYS A 539 48.75 15.09 12.13
N ALA A 540 49.76 15.97 12.08
CA ALA A 540 49.72 17.26 12.75
C ALA A 540 48.59 18.15 12.19
N PRO A 541 47.76 18.77 13.04
CA PRO A 541 46.66 19.63 12.60
C PRO A 541 47.19 20.89 11.89
N PRO A 542 46.47 21.44 10.89
CA PRO A 542 46.92 22.62 10.14
C PRO A 542 47.24 23.85 10.99
N SER A 543 46.57 24.01 12.13
CA SER A 543 46.83 25.08 13.09
C SER A 543 48.22 24.99 13.74
N GLU A 544 48.72 23.79 13.99
CA GLU A 544 50.04 23.57 14.59
C GLU A 544 51.17 23.88 13.60
N VAL A 545 50.98 23.47 12.33
CA VAL A 545 51.88 23.83 11.23
C VAL A 545 51.95 25.35 11.09
N MET A 546 50.80 26.03 11.06
CA MET A 546 50.77 27.50 10.96
C MET A 546 51.38 28.20 12.17
N ASN A 547 51.19 27.67 13.39
CA ASN A 547 51.82 28.23 14.58
C ASN A 547 53.35 28.05 14.57
N LYS A 548 53.85 26.92 14.06
CA LYS A 548 55.30 26.72 13.86
C LYS A 548 55.87 27.63 12.78
N VAL A 549 55.17 27.79 11.65
CA VAL A 549 55.54 28.76 10.62
C VAL A 549 55.55 30.18 11.20
N ALA A 550 54.51 30.57 11.94
CA ALA A 550 54.44 31.88 12.59
C ALA A 550 55.55 32.08 13.62
N ALA A 551 55.91 31.03 14.38
CA ALA A 551 57.02 31.07 15.33
C ALA A 551 58.38 31.23 14.62
N ILE A 552 58.63 30.52 13.51
CA ILE A 552 59.85 30.66 12.72
C ILE A 552 59.94 32.04 12.08
N VAL A 553 58.84 32.54 11.52
CA VAL A 553 58.79 33.89 10.93
C VAL A 553 59.02 34.96 12.00
N SER A 554 58.47 34.76 13.20
CA SER A 554 58.67 35.68 14.34
C SER A 554 60.07 35.58 14.96
N GLN A 555 60.72 34.41 14.92
CA GLN A 555 62.09 34.20 15.41
C GLN A 555 63.15 34.66 14.38
N SER A 556 62.90 34.44 13.09
CA SER A 556 63.75 34.88 11.99
C SER A 556 63.72 36.41 11.83
N GLY A 557 62.56 37.06 12.04
CA GLY A 557 62.44 38.52 11.96
C GLY A 557 63.32 39.29 12.96
N ASN A 558 63.71 38.67 14.08
CA ASN A 558 64.49 39.35 15.14
C ASN A 558 65.96 38.92 15.21
N ALA A 559 66.30 37.68 14.85
CA ALA A 559 67.66 37.16 14.98
C ALA A 559 68.52 37.39 13.72
N THR A 560 68.02 37.00 12.55
CA THR A 560 68.80 37.12 11.29
C THR A 560 68.78 38.55 10.75
N GLY A 561 67.67 39.27 10.94
CA GLY A 561 67.54 40.68 10.58
C GLY A 561 68.54 41.59 11.30
N HIS A 562 68.72 41.42 12.62
CA HIS A 562 69.65 42.24 13.41
C HIS A 562 71.12 41.91 13.15
N GLU A 563 71.49 40.63 12.94
CA GLU A 563 72.86 40.25 12.57
C GLU A 563 73.22 40.76 11.17
N LEU A 564 72.32 40.62 10.19
CA LEU A 564 72.49 41.15 8.84
C LEU A 564 72.52 42.68 8.82
N TYR A 565 71.67 43.36 9.60
CA TYR A 565 71.73 44.82 9.74
C TYR A 565 73.04 45.29 10.38
N SER A 566 73.58 44.54 11.34
CA SER A 566 74.86 44.90 11.98
C SER A 566 76.05 44.71 11.03
N LEU A 567 75.96 43.76 10.10
CA LEU A 567 77.00 43.44 9.12
C LEU A 567 76.92 44.32 7.87
N LEU A 568 75.72 44.69 7.43
CA LEU A 568 75.49 45.41 6.17
C LEU A 568 75.29 46.92 6.37
N GLU A 569 75.12 47.38 7.63
CA GLU A 569 74.87 48.76 8.06
C GLU A 569 73.73 49.50 7.33
N SER A 570 73.03 48.85 6.40
CA SER A 570 72.03 49.44 5.52
C SER A 570 70.91 48.45 5.27
N SER A 571 69.69 48.98 5.23
CA SER A 571 68.44 48.22 5.15
C SER A 571 67.89 48.08 3.74
N ASP A 572 68.49 48.81 2.81
CA ASP A 572 67.97 49.00 1.46
C ASP A 572 68.71 48.10 0.48
N ILE A 573 67.97 47.24 -0.21
CA ILE A 573 68.50 46.21 -1.12
C ILE A 573 69.27 46.86 -2.27
N ASP A 574 68.81 48.02 -2.76
CA ASP A 574 69.50 48.76 -3.82
C ASP A 574 70.86 49.30 -3.35
N SER A 575 70.94 49.74 -2.09
CA SER A 575 72.19 50.19 -1.47
C SER A 575 73.17 49.02 -1.22
N ILE A 576 72.66 47.84 -0.86
CA ILE A 576 73.45 46.61 -0.70
C ILE A 576 74.00 46.15 -2.07
N ILE A 577 73.19 46.21 -3.13
CA ILE A 577 73.63 45.87 -4.49
C ILE A 577 74.73 46.81 -4.97
N VAL A 578 74.61 48.11 -4.70
CA VAL A 578 75.66 49.09 -5.02
C VAL A 578 76.95 48.79 -4.25
N LYS A 579 76.88 48.53 -2.93
CA LYS A 579 78.06 48.18 -2.12
C LYS A 579 78.70 46.85 -2.52
N LEU A 580 77.91 45.86 -2.91
CA LEU A 580 78.42 44.59 -3.44
C LEU A 580 79.13 44.80 -4.78
N LYS A 581 78.59 45.66 -5.63
CA LYS A 581 79.22 45.99 -6.92
C LYS A 581 80.51 46.79 -6.73
N GLU A 582 80.53 47.72 -5.78
CA GLU A 582 81.75 48.42 -5.36
C GLU A 582 82.79 47.46 -4.76
N HIS A 583 82.35 46.45 -4.00
CA HIS A 583 83.24 45.40 -3.50
C HIS A 583 83.78 44.50 -4.62
N GLU A 584 82.96 44.13 -5.62
CA GLU A 584 83.44 43.35 -6.78
C GLU A 584 84.46 44.12 -7.63
N GLU A 585 84.36 45.45 -7.71
CA GLU A 585 85.34 46.27 -8.43
C GLU A 585 86.60 46.56 -7.58
N PHE A 586 86.45 46.82 -6.28
CA PHE A 586 87.55 47.17 -5.38
C PHE A 586 88.37 45.96 -4.93
N PHE A 587 87.73 44.84 -4.62
CA PHE A 587 88.38 43.69 -4.00
C PHE A 587 89.47 43.05 -4.89
N PRO A 588 89.31 42.88 -6.21
CA PRO A 588 90.39 42.36 -7.06
C PRO A 588 91.62 43.27 -7.08
N VAL A 589 91.41 44.59 -7.10
CA VAL A 589 92.48 45.59 -7.09
C VAL A 589 93.18 45.60 -5.73
N PHE A 590 92.41 45.59 -4.64
CA PHE A 590 92.92 45.49 -3.28
C PHE A 590 93.68 44.17 -3.04
N HIS A 591 93.13 43.05 -3.50
CA HIS A 591 93.76 41.74 -3.37
C HIS A 591 95.07 41.66 -4.15
N SER A 592 95.11 42.19 -5.37
CA SER A 592 96.34 42.31 -6.16
C SER A 592 97.39 43.17 -5.45
N PHE A 593 96.98 44.32 -4.91
CA PHE A 593 97.86 45.21 -4.15
C PHE A 593 98.41 44.55 -2.88
N ILE A 594 97.57 43.82 -2.15
CA ILE A 594 97.99 43.09 -0.95
C ILE A 594 98.95 41.95 -1.28
N LEU A 595 98.72 41.22 -2.37
CA LEU A 595 99.64 40.18 -2.83
C LEU A 595 101.00 40.78 -3.24
N GLU A 596 101.01 41.91 -3.93
CA GLU A 596 102.24 42.65 -4.25
C GLU A 596 102.95 43.12 -2.96
N LEU A 597 102.21 43.58 -1.95
CA LEU A 597 102.77 44.01 -0.67
C LEU A 597 103.40 42.86 0.12
N LEU A 598 102.70 41.72 0.18
CA LEU A 598 103.18 40.49 0.80
C LEU A 598 104.46 39.99 0.13
N GLN A 599 104.52 40.07 -1.21
CA GLN A 599 105.68 39.67 -1.98
C GLN A 599 106.86 40.66 -1.83
N THR A 600 106.58 41.96 -1.73
CA THR A 600 107.62 42.99 -1.56
C THR A 600 108.23 42.97 -0.16
N LEU A 601 107.45 42.60 0.85
CA LEU A 601 107.88 42.52 2.25
C LEU A 601 108.37 41.10 2.66
N ASP A 602 108.20 40.10 1.78
CA ASP A 602 108.50 38.68 1.98
C ASP A 602 107.80 38.08 3.22
N VAL A 603 106.49 38.31 3.31
CA VAL A 603 105.67 37.93 4.46
C VAL A 603 104.54 36.99 4.04
N PRO A 604 104.28 35.89 4.76
CA PRO A 604 103.34 34.86 4.32
C PRO A 604 101.87 35.16 4.58
N THR A 605 101.52 36.08 5.50
CA THR A 605 100.12 36.36 5.85
C THR A 605 99.82 37.86 5.97
N LEU A 606 98.56 38.24 5.70
CA LEU A 606 98.10 39.63 5.72
C LEU A 606 98.28 40.30 7.09
N ASP A 607 98.14 39.54 8.18
CA ASP A 607 98.27 40.04 9.55
C ASP A 607 99.71 40.47 9.89
N ASP A 608 100.68 39.90 9.18
CA ASP A 608 102.10 40.15 9.37
C ASP A 608 102.61 41.35 8.54
N VAL A 609 101.78 41.90 7.63
CA VAL A 609 102.11 43.04 6.76
C VAL A 609 102.34 44.33 7.56
N LEU A 610 101.43 44.67 8.48
CA LEU A 610 101.55 45.88 9.31
C LEU A 610 102.76 45.83 10.27
N PRO A 611 103.06 44.71 10.95
CA PRO A 611 104.30 44.53 11.69
C PRO A 611 105.57 44.71 10.85
N ALA A 612 105.60 44.13 9.64
CA ALA A 612 106.76 44.23 8.74
C ALA A 612 107.02 45.67 8.28
N ILE A 613 105.98 46.42 7.89
CA ILE A 613 106.11 47.84 7.51
C ILE A 613 106.56 48.70 8.70
N ARG A 614 106.06 48.43 9.91
CA ARG A 614 106.49 49.15 11.13
C ARG A 614 107.96 48.88 11.47
N SER A 615 108.49 47.72 11.12
CA SER A 615 109.91 47.38 11.30
C SER A 615 110.84 48.03 10.26
N LEU A 616 110.31 48.47 9.11
CA LEU A 616 111.05 49.17 8.06
C LEU A 616 111.11 50.70 8.25
N ASN A 617 110.22 51.27 9.07
CA ASN A 617 110.19 52.70 9.43
C ASN A 617 110.86 52.99 10.80
N GLY A 618 111.66 52.06 11.31
CA GLY A 618 112.46 52.18 12.55
C GLY A 618 113.94 52.29 12.28
#